data_AF-A0A9P5TEL0-F1
#
_entry.id   AF-A0A9P5TEL0-F1
#
_cell.length_a   1.000
_cell.length_b   1.000
_cell.length_c   1.000
_cell.angle_alpha   90.00
_cell.angle_beta   90.00
_cell.angle_gamma   90.00
#
_symmetry.space_group_name_H-M   'P 1'
#
loop_
_entity.id
_entity.type
_entity.pdbx_description
1 polymer ?
#
loop_
_entity_poly.entity_id
_entity_poly.type
_entity_poly.pdbx_seq_one_letter_code
_entity_poly.pdbx_strand_id
1 'polypeptide(L)'
;NPAQDALSAPIVGARKDNRGFFHRDTARALTPLRLIAQFDANPQVFMAKVQNGTILMTVKEYPSFLYPAGTVYNQEDPAAGLFQGATFIRALRTIYTGNSSALDGYRVAPKDSQAEINGMTEVHFSLSDVATWADIDRSPFRYYNFYLKCMQLFADPDDEWVKETLEFLTSQIPSLKRRKEAREREACQREDNERCGQEREEGCEEEEDAGEGHMRDDTDEEPVQGPTMATSSSNRSQPPLAPPPPASVTAVPSAPSASTAAKMRKGQGKKRKPRY
;
A
#
# COMPACT_ATOMS: atom_id res chain seq x y z
N ASN A 1 -8.51 -3.85 -2.66
CA ASN A 1 -9.51 -4.09 -1.61
C ASN A 1 -8.99 -5.23 -0.76
N PRO A 2 -8.74 -5.05 0.55
CA PRO A 2 -8.20 -6.12 1.40
C PRO A 2 -9.04 -7.41 1.39
N ALA A 3 -10.36 -7.31 1.15
CA ALA A 3 -11.23 -8.49 1.00
C ALA A 3 -11.05 -9.23 -0.33
N GLN A 4 -10.50 -8.57 -1.36
CA GLN A 4 -10.24 -9.16 -2.68
C GLN A 4 -8.76 -9.52 -2.89
N ASP A 5 -7.85 -8.83 -2.21
CA ASP A 5 -6.40 -9.01 -2.32
C ASP A 5 -5.84 -9.89 -1.19
N ALA A 6 -6.58 -10.93 -0.81
CA ALA A 6 -6.15 -11.89 0.19
C ALA A 6 -5.07 -12.82 -0.39
N LEU A 7 -4.02 -13.07 0.40
CA LEU A 7 -3.02 -14.08 0.04
C LEU A 7 -3.64 -15.48 0.16
N SER A 8 -3.25 -16.36 -0.75
CA SER A 8 -3.67 -17.77 -0.77
C SER A 8 -3.23 -18.54 0.47
N ALA A 9 -2.07 -18.21 1.03
CA ALA A 9 -1.64 -18.64 2.35
C ALA A 9 -1.26 -17.40 3.19
N PRO A 10 -1.66 -17.35 4.48
CA PRO A 10 -1.22 -16.29 5.36
C PRO A 10 0.31 -16.32 5.53
N ILE A 11 0.97 -15.17 5.40
CA ILE A 11 2.37 -15.03 5.76
C ILE A 11 2.43 -14.86 7.29
N VAL A 12 2.77 -15.93 8.00
CA VAL A 12 2.81 -15.96 9.46
C VAL A 12 4.22 -15.64 9.97
N GLY A 13 4.30 -14.69 10.90
CA GLY A 13 5.52 -14.38 11.64
C GLY A 13 6.53 -13.47 10.92
N ALA A 14 7.58 -13.12 11.65
CA ALA A 14 8.65 -12.22 11.17
C ALA A 14 9.68 -12.91 10.26
N ARG A 15 9.65 -14.24 10.17
CA ARG A 15 10.57 -15.01 9.34
C ARG A 15 10.26 -14.80 7.86
N LYS A 16 11.31 -14.79 7.04
CA LYS A 16 11.23 -14.53 5.59
C LYS A 16 11.32 -15.80 4.74
N ASP A 17 11.50 -16.95 5.36
CA ASP A 17 11.63 -18.27 4.73
C ASP A 17 10.40 -18.64 3.88
N ASN A 18 9.20 -18.24 4.29
CA ASN A 18 7.97 -18.46 3.52
C ASN A 18 7.58 -17.28 2.62
N ARG A 19 8.55 -16.53 2.07
CA ARG A 19 8.32 -15.38 1.18
C ARG A 19 9.04 -15.60 -0.16
N GLY A 20 8.98 -14.61 -1.06
CA GLY A 20 9.65 -14.71 -2.35
C GLY A 20 9.11 -15.86 -3.20
N PHE A 21 10.01 -16.71 -3.73
CA PHE A 21 9.68 -17.89 -4.53
C PHE A 21 9.30 -19.14 -3.71
N PHE A 22 9.17 -19.02 -2.38
CA PHE A 22 8.62 -20.07 -1.52
C PHE A 22 7.12 -19.91 -1.25
N HIS A 23 6.52 -18.80 -1.68
CA HIS A 23 5.10 -18.52 -1.51
C HIS A 23 4.48 -18.04 -2.82
N ARG A 24 3.34 -18.63 -3.19
CA ARG A 24 2.74 -18.49 -4.52
C ARG A 24 2.51 -17.03 -4.92
N ASP A 25 1.86 -16.25 -4.09
CA ASP A 25 1.45 -14.90 -4.49
C ASP A 25 2.62 -13.91 -4.49
N THR A 26 3.62 -14.11 -3.63
CA THR A 26 4.86 -13.32 -3.64
C THR A 26 5.74 -13.71 -4.82
N ALA A 27 5.77 -15.00 -5.17
CA ALA A 27 6.48 -15.48 -6.35
C ALA A 27 5.87 -14.90 -7.63
N ARG A 28 4.53 -14.89 -7.71
CA ARG A 28 3.79 -14.28 -8.81
C ARG A 28 4.12 -12.79 -8.93
N ALA A 29 4.09 -12.07 -7.82
CA ALA A 29 4.45 -10.65 -7.74
C ALA A 29 5.87 -10.37 -8.24
N LEU A 30 6.85 -11.19 -7.84
CA LEU A 30 8.25 -11.06 -8.22
C LEU A 30 8.55 -11.52 -9.65
N THR A 31 7.67 -12.34 -10.25
CA THR A 31 7.85 -12.85 -11.60
C THR A 31 7.75 -11.70 -12.61
N PRO A 32 8.69 -11.59 -13.57
CA PRO A 32 8.61 -10.62 -14.66
C PRO A 32 7.28 -10.67 -15.39
N LEU A 33 6.74 -9.51 -15.78
CA LEU A 33 5.44 -9.44 -16.46
C LEU A 33 5.37 -10.31 -17.73
N ARG A 34 6.47 -10.39 -18.49
CA ARG A 34 6.58 -11.26 -19.67
C ARG A 34 6.37 -12.75 -19.38
N LEU A 35 6.76 -13.19 -18.19
CA LEU A 35 6.71 -14.61 -17.77
C LEU A 35 5.45 -14.94 -16.96
N ILE A 36 4.56 -13.97 -16.71
CA ILE A 36 3.39 -14.16 -15.85
C ILE A 36 2.45 -15.25 -16.38
N ALA A 37 2.26 -15.33 -17.69
CA ALA A 37 1.43 -16.36 -18.31
C ALA A 37 2.02 -17.77 -18.12
N GLN A 38 3.35 -17.89 -18.11
CA GLN A 38 4.02 -19.16 -17.85
C GLN A 38 3.92 -19.56 -16.38
N PHE A 39 4.00 -18.58 -15.48
CA PHE A 39 3.78 -18.78 -14.05
C PHE A 39 2.35 -19.26 -13.79
N ASP A 40 1.34 -18.56 -14.33
CA ASP A 40 -0.08 -18.84 -14.08
C ASP A 40 -0.51 -20.21 -14.65
N ALA A 41 0.17 -20.70 -15.71
CA ALA A 41 -0.10 -22.02 -16.27
C ALA A 41 0.27 -23.17 -15.30
N ASN A 42 1.39 -23.05 -14.57
CA ASN A 42 1.77 -24.04 -13.55
C ASN A 42 2.72 -23.41 -12.49
N PRO A 43 2.17 -22.76 -11.45
CA PRO A 43 2.97 -22.02 -10.47
C PRO A 43 3.99 -22.88 -9.74
N GLN A 44 3.63 -24.11 -9.37
CA GLN A 44 4.51 -25.00 -8.60
C GLN A 44 5.73 -25.42 -9.41
N VAL A 45 5.52 -25.81 -10.68
CA VAL A 45 6.62 -26.16 -11.58
C VAL A 45 7.48 -24.93 -11.90
N PHE A 46 6.87 -23.76 -12.07
CA PHE A 46 7.61 -22.52 -12.31
C PHE A 46 8.52 -22.18 -11.12
N MET A 47 7.98 -22.18 -9.90
CA MET A 47 8.75 -21.89 -8.69
C MET A 47 9.90 -22.89 -8.50
N ALA A 48 9.67 -24.19 -8.71
CA ALA A 48 10.72 -25.21 -8.65
C ALA A 48 11.83 -24.96 -9.69
N LYS A 49 11.46 -24.53 -10.90
CA LYS A 49 12.40 -24.16 -11.97
C LYS A 49 13.18 -22.87 -11.67
N VAL A 50 12.61 -21.94 -10.90
CA VAL A 50 13.36 -20.76 -10.44
C VAL A 50 14.35 -21.17 -9.36
N GLN A 51 13.91 -21.97 -8.39
CA GLN A 51 14.75 -22.43 -7.27
C GLN A 51 15.94 -23.30 -7.72
N ASN A 52 15.76 -24.14 -8.73
CA ASN A 52 16.84 -24.96 -9.27
C ASN A 52 17.72 -24.22 -10.31
N GLY A 53 17.45 -22.94 -10.59
CA GLY A 53 18.21 -22.12 -11.52
C GLY A 53 17.92 -22.33 -13.01
N THR A 54 16.91 -23.13 -13.37
CA THR A 54 16.49 -23.32 -14.78
C THR A 54 15.91 -22.03 -15.37
N ILE A 55 15.11 -21.31 -14.58
CA ILE A 55 14.58 -19.99 -14.94
C ILE A 55 15.35 -18.95 -14.15
N LEU A 56 16.13 -18.13 -14.86
CA LEU A 56 16.92 -17.07 -14.25
C LEU A 56 16.09 -15.78 -14.15
N MET A 57 15.91 -15.30 -12.92
CA MET A 57 15.37 -13.96 -12.67
C MET A 57 16.51 -12.95 -12.84
N THR A 58 16.38 -12.05 -13.81
CA THR A 58 17.40 -11.04 -14.11
C THR A 58 16.86 -9.63 -13.92
N VAL A 59 17.75 -8.67 -13.70
CA VAL A 59 17.38 -7.24 -13.55
C VAL A 59 16.86 -6.61 -14.85
N LYS A 60 16.98 -7.31 -15.99
CA LYS A 60 16.55 -6.82 -17.31
C LYS A 60 15.04 -6.64 -17.40
N GLU A 61 14.27 -7.33 -16.57
CA GLU A 61 12.82 -7.33 -16.64
C GLU A 61 12.23 -6.80 -15.32
N TYR A 62 11.08 -6.14 -15.41
CA TYR A 62 10.40 -5.59 -14.25
C TYR A 62 9.42 -6.60 -13.66
N PRO A 63 9.41 -6.77 -12.32
CA PRO A 63 8.43 -7.62 -11.63
C PRO A 63 6.99 -7.21 -11.92
N SER A 64 6.08 -8.18 -11.94
CA SER A 64 4.66 -7.95 -12.25
C SER A 64 3.97 -7.02 -11.24
N PHE A 65 4.41 -6.99 -9.98
CA PHE A 65 3.80 -6.15 -8.94
C PHE A 65 3.93 -4.64 -9.20
N LEU A 66 4.84 -4.24 -10.08
CA LEU A 66 5.00 -2.85 -10.51
C LEU A 66 3.93 -2.40 -11.50
N TYR A 67 3.17 -3.34 -12.07
CA TYR A 67 2.14 -3.07 -13.07
C TYR A 67 0.73 -3.24 -12.49
N PRO A 68 -0.29 -2.57 -13.05
CA PRO A 68 -1.68 -2.82 -12.72
C PRO A 68 -2.06 -4.29 -12.91
N ALA A 69 -3.00 -4.77 -12.09
CA ALA A 69 -3.51 -6.12 -12.22
C ALA A 69 -4.15 -6.31 -13.61
N GLY A 70 -3.87 -7.45 -14.25
CA GLY A 70 -4.40 -7.77 -15.59
C GLY A 70 -3.64 -7.14 -16.76
N THR A 71 -2.56 -6.40 -16.51
CA THR A 71 -1.72 -5.85 -17.58
C THR A 71 -1.13 -6.98 -18.43
N VAL A 72 -1.30 -6.89 -19.75
CA VAL A 72 -0.67 -7.80 -20.71
C VAL A 72 0.68 -7.22 -21.11
N TYR A 73 1.72 -8.05 -21.11
CA TYR A 73 3.06 -7.61 -21.50
C TYR A 73 3.08 -7.09 -22.95
N ASN A 74 3.47 -5.83 -23.12
CA ASN A 74 3.71 -5.24 -24.43
C ASN A 74 5.22 -5.17 -24.70
N GLN A 75 5.67 -5.86 -25.76
CA GLN A 75 7.08 -5.86 -26.13
C GLN A 75 7.54 -4.53 -26.76
N GLU A 76 6.63 -3.79 -27.38
CA GLU A 76 6.94 -2.49 -28.01
C GLU A 76 7.02 -1.36 -26.97
N ASP A 77 6.28 -1.50 -25.87
CA ASP A 77 6.28 -0.55 -24.76
C ASP A 77 6.27 -1.29 -23.41
N PRO A 78 7.44 -1.76 -22.93
CA PRO A 78 7.55 -2.45 -21.64
C PRO A 78 7.29 -1.52 -20.43
N ALA A 79 7.33 -0.20 -20.62
CA ALA A 79 7.12 0.79 -19.57
C ALA A 79 5.64 1.15 -19.38
N ALA A 80 4.75 0.69 -20.27
CA ALA A 80 3.32 0.89 -20.16
C ALA A 80 2.79 0.36 -18.82
N GLY A 81 2.27 1.26 -17.99
CA GLY A 81 1.74 0.96 -16.66
C GLY A 81 2.80 0.63 -15.60
N LEU A 82 4.09 0.81 -15.87
CA LEU A 82 5.13 0.59 -14.89
C LEU A 82 4.99 1.57 -13.71
N PHE A 83 5.23 1.09 -12.49
CA PHE A 83 5.02 1.79 -11.21
C PHE A 83 3.56 2.09 -10.82
N GLN A 84 2.58 1.59 -11.57
CA GLN A 84 1.16 1.78 -11.28
C GLN A 84 0.51 0.57 -10.59
N GLY A 85 1.31 -0.43 -10.20
CA GLY A 85 0.82 -1.61 -9.49
C GLY A 85 0.34 -1.32 -8.07
N ALA A 86 -0.81 -1.92 -7.70
CA ALA A 86 -1.43 -1.69 -6.40
C ALA A 86 -0.53 -2.04 -5.21
N THR A 87 0.25 -3.13 -5.31
CA THR A 87 1.21 -3.52 -4.27
C THR A 87 2.31 -2.48 -4.08
N PHE A 88 2.83 -1.94 -5.18
CA PHE A 88 3.83 -0.88 -5.16
C PHE A 88 3.28 0.40 -4.49
N ILE A 89 2.08 0.83 -4.90
CA ILE A 89 1.43 2.01 -4.34
C ILE A 89 1.17 1.85 -2.83
N ARG A 90 0.71 0.66 -2.39
CA ARG A 90 0.51 0.35 -0.97
C ARG A 90 1.80 0.40 -0.18
N ALA A 91 2.88 -0.16 -0.72
CA ALA A 91 4.20 -0.09 -0.10
C ALA A 91 4.66 1.37 0.04
N LEU A 92 4.49 2.16 -1.01
CA LEU A 92 4.82 3.59 -1.02
C LEU A 92 4.07 4.34 0.10
N ARG A 93 2.75 4.22 0.17
CA ARG A 93 1.93 4.81 1.25
C ARG A 93 2.36 4.34 2.63
N THR A 94 2.64 3.05 2.78
CA THR A 94 3.09 2.48 4.06
C THR A 94 4.39 3.12 4.53
N ILE A 95 5.33 3.36 3.61
CA ILE A 95 6.65 3.93 3.94
C ILE A 95 6.54 5.42 4.23
N TYR A 96 5.84 6.18 3.39
CA TYR A 96 5.77 7.65 3.53
C TYR A 96 4.82 8.09 4.65
N THR A 97 3.66 7.45 4.79
CA THR A 97 2.58 7.93 5.67
C THR A 97 2.18 6.94 6.76
N GLY A 98 2.59 5.67 6.66
CA GLY A 98 2.35 4.61 7.65
C GLY A 98 1.21 3.65 7.28
N ASN A 99 1.10 2.55 8.04
CA ASN A 99 0.20 1.42 7.77
C ASN A 99 -1.28 1.81 7.59
N SER A 100 -1.77 2.82 8.33
CA SER A 100 -3.18 3.23 8.29
C SER A 100 -3.62 3.72 6.91
N SER A 101 -2.69 4.28 6.13
CA SER A 101 -2.97 4.82 4.79
C SER A 101 -2.77 3.84 3.65
N ALA A 102 -2.27 2.63 3.93
CA ALA A 102 -1.82 1.72 2.89
C ALA A 102 -2.93 1.37 1.90
N LEU A 103 -4.14 1.08 2.38
CA LEU A 103 -5.21 0.48 1.58
C LEU A 103 -6.06 1.50 0.82
N ASP A 104 -6.49 2.56 1.48
CA ASP A 104 -7.43 3.56 0.96
C ASP A 104 -6.78 4.92 0.65
N GLY A 105 -5.50 5.10 1.02
CA GLY A 105 -4.84 6.39 0.88
C GLY A 105 -5.38 7.43 1.87
N TYR A 106 -6.12 7.02 2.90
CA TYR A 106 -6.62 7.92 3.93
C TYR A 106 -5.73 7.91 5.16
N ARG A 107 -5.40 9.08 5.67
CA ARG A 107 -4.50 9.24 6.81
C ARG A 107 -5.28 9.63 8.06
N VAL A 108 -5.50 8.65 8.93
CA VAL A 108 -6.20 8.83 10.22
C VAL A 108 -5.28 9.35 11.33
N ALA A 109 -3.97 9.11 11.22
CA ALA A 109 -3.05 9.27 12.34
C ALA A 109 -2.83 10.75 12.73
N PRO A 110 -2.88 11.10 14.04
CA PRO A 110 -2.70 12.48 14.52
C PRO A 110 -1.24 12.98 14.51
N LYS A 111 -0.28 12.07 14.30
CA LYS A 111 1.17 12.35 14.28
C LYS A 111 1.59 12.94 12.93
N ASP A 112 2.84 13.33 12.77
CA ASP A 112 3.42 13.68 11.47
C ASP A 112 3.68 12.44 10.61
N SER A 113 3.92 12.64 9.30
CA SER A 113 4.10 11.51 8.39
C SER A 113 5.40 10.76 8.72
N GLN A 114 5.50 9.47 8.35
CA GLN A 114 6.74 8.72 8.56
C GLN A 114 7.92 9.37 7.82
N ALA A 115 7.64 9.94 6.65
CA ALA A 115 8.61 10.70 5.88
C ALA A 115 9.14 11.92 6.64
N GLU A 116 8.27 12.70 7.27
CA GLU A 116 8.66 13.89 8.03
C GLU A 116 9.40 13.53 9.32
N ILE A 117 8.87 12.58 10.09
CA ILE A 117 9.46 12.16 11.37
C ILE A 117 10.91 11.70 11.15
N ASN A 118 11.18 11.01 10.04
CA ASN A 118 12.49 10.45 9.74
C ASN A 118 13.31 11.30 8.77
N GLY A 119 12.81 12.44 8.29
CA GLY A 119 13.50 13.29 7.31
C GLY A 119 13.86 12.56 6.01
N MET A 120 12.97 11.70 5.52
CA MET A 120 13.27 10.78 4.41
C MET A 120 13.50 11.52 3.10
N THR A 121 14.65 11.28 2.48
CA THR A 121 14.97 11.73 1.11
C THR A 121 14.92 10.59 0.10
N GLU A 122 15.15 9.35 0.56
CA GLU A 122 15.23 8.16 -0.27
C GLU A 122 14.52 6.99 0.41
N VAL A 123 13.92 6.12 -0.40
CA VAL A 123 13.15 4.98 0.08
C VAL A 123 13.61 3.71 -0.63
N HIS A 124 14.00 2.73 0.17
CA HIS A 124 14.41 1.42 -0.31
C HIS A 124 13.47 0.37 0.29
N PHE A 125 12.85 -0.44 -0.57
CA PHE A 125 12.09 -1.60 -0.12
C PHE A 125 12.41 -2.81 -1.01
N SER A 126 12.45 -3.99 -0.39
CA SER A 126 12.67 -5.24 -1.08
C SER A 126 11.69 -6.29 -0.59
N LEU A 127 11.20 -7.09 -1.53
CA LEU A 127 10.43 -8.29 -1.25
C LEU A 127 11.33 -9.49 -1.55
N SER A 128 11.98 -10.03 -0.52
CA SER A 128 12.90 -11.16 -0.64
C SER A 128 12.68 -12.19 0.47
N ASP A 129 13.11 -13.41 0.19
CA ASP A 129 13.31 -14.50 1.14
C ASP A 129 14.64 -14.35 1.92
N VAL A 130 15.57 -13.57 1.39
CA VAL A 130 16.86 -13.29 2.04
C VAL A 130 16.66 -12.50 3.35
N ALA A 131 17.17 -13.07 4.45
CA ALA A 131 17.08 -12.51 5.79
C ALA A 131 17.83 -11.17 5.92
N THR A 132 19.05 -11.10 5.37
CA THR A 132 20.00 -9.99 5.48
C THR A 132 20.40 -9.47 4.11
N TRP A 133 20.50 -8.15 3.97
CA TRP A 133 21.06 -7.52 2.77
C TRP A 133 22.52 -7.96 2.59
N ALA A 134 22.87 -8.47 1.41
CA ALA A 134 24.23 -8.85 1.06
C ALA A 134 24.52 -8.44 -0.38
N ASP A 135 25.61 -7.69 -0.60
CA ASP A 135 26.02 -7.26 -1.94
C ASP A 135 26.42 -8.45 -2.83
N ILE A 136 26.92 -9.51 -2.19
CA ILE A 136 27.31 -10.77 -2.82
C ILE A 136 26.24 -11.83 -2.53
N ASP A 137 25.04 -11.64 -3.06
CA ASP A 137 24.11 -12.75 -3.18
C ASP A 137 24.61 -13.73 -4.27
N ARG A 138 24.40 -15.04 -4.11
CA ARG A 138 24.65 -16.03 -5.18
C ARG A 138 23.56 -15.97 -6.26
N SER A 139 22.57 -15.12 -6.07
CA SER A 139 21.49 -14.86 -7.01
C SER A 139 21.97 -14.15 -8.29
N PRO A 140 21.46 -14.53 -9.47
CA PRO A 140 21.64 -13.78 -10.71
C PRO A 140 20.97 -12.38 -10.67
N PHE A 141 20.09 -12.15 -9.69
CA PHE A 141 19.41 -10.87 -9.49
C PHE A 141 20.21 -9.98 -8.52
N ARG A 142 20.88 -8.95 -9.05
CA ARG A 142 21.60 -7.95 -8.25
C ARG A 142 20.69 -6.76 -7.94
N TYR A 143 20.31 -6.59 -6.67
CA TYR A 143 19.40 -5.51 -6.27
C TYR A 143 19.92 -4.11 -6.65
N TYR A 144 21.21 -3.85 -6.44
CA TYR A 144 21.82 -2.56 -6.79
C TYR A 144 21.68 -2.22 -8.29
N ASN A 145 21.89 -3.20 -9.17
CA ASN A 145 21.71 -3.00 -10.61
C ASN A 145 20.25 -2.76 -10.98
N PHE A 146 19.31 -3.40 -10.28
CA PHE A 146 17.89 -3.14 -10.46
C PHE A 146 17.51 -1.73 -10.01
N TYR A 147 18.03 -1.27 -8.86
CA TYR A 147 17.86 0.10 -8.39
C TYR A 147 18.38 1.12 -9.41
N LEU A 148 19.62 0.97 -9.89
CA LEU A 148 20.19 1.87 -10.89
C LEU A 148 19.36 1.91 -12.17
N LYS A 149 18.85 0.76 -12.62
CA LYS A 149 17.96 0.68 -13.79
C LYS A 149 16.66 1.45 -13.56
N CYS A 150 16.05 1.34 -12.39
CA CYS A 150 14.87 2.14 -12.04
C CYS A 150 15.21 3.64 -12.04
N MET A 151 16.34 4.04 -11.46
CA MET A 151 16.78 5.44 -11.48
C MET A 151 17.02 5.97 -12.88
N GLN A 152 17.58 5.14 -13.77
CA GLN A 152 17.82 5.49 -15.17
C GLN A 152 16.52 5.81 -15.92
N LEU A 153 15.38 5.24 -15.53
CA LEU A 153 14.07 5.60 -16.10
C LEU A 153 13.66 7.04 -15.80
N PHE A 154 14.15 7.61 -14.70
CA PHE A 154 13.87 8.97 -14.25
C PHE A 154 15.03 9.94 -14.55
N ALA A 155 16.03 9.52 -15.32
CA ALA A 155 17.22 10.33 -15.59
C ALA A 155 16.94 11.57 -16.44
N ASP A 156 15.92 11.52 -17.30
CA ASP A 156 15.46 12.65 -18.11
C ASP A 156 14.21 13.28 -17.48
N PRO A 157 14.32 14.40 -16.75
CA PRO A 157 13.18 15.05 -16.11
C PRO A 157 12.21 15.70 -17.12
N ASP A 158 12.64 15.92 -18.36
CA ASP A 158 11.82 16.54 -19.39
C ASP A 158 10.94 15.54 -20.15
N ASP A 159 11.22 14.24 -20.02
CA ASP A 159 10.42 13.17 -20.62
C ASP A 159 8.98 13.18 -20.08
N GLU A 160 8.01 13.23 -21.00
CA GLU A 160 6.57 13.21 -20.69
C GLU A 160 6.19 12.02 -19.81
N TRP A 161 6.76 10.84 -20.05
CA TRP A 161 6.48 9.65 -19.23
C TRP A 161 6.98 9.82 -17.79
N VAL A 162 8.11 10.50 -17.59
CA VAL A 162 8.65 10.77 -16.26
C VAL A 162 7.73 11.72 -15.51
N LYS A 163 7.29 12.80 -16.14
CA LYS A 163 6.34 13.77 -15.57
C LYS A 163 5.01 13.10 -15.22
N GLU A 164 4.41 12.39 -16.16
CA GLU A 164 3.14 11.67 -15.97
C GLU A 164 3.25 10.64 -14.83
N THR A 165 4.36 9.89 -14.78
CA THR A 165 4.57 8.86 -13.75
C THR A 165 4.78 9.49 -12.38
N LEU A 166 5.59 10.54 -12.26
CA LEU A 166 5.83 11.21 -10.98
C LEU A 166 4.57 11.94 -10.48
N GLU A 167 3.82 12.58 -11.38
CA GLU A 167 2.53 13.19 -11.04
C GLU A 167 1.53 12.14 -10.55
N PHE A 168 1.43 11.01 -11.28
CA PHE A 168 0.61 9.88 -10.84
C PHE A 168 1.03 9.38 -9.45
N LEU A 169 2.31 9.10 -9.24
CA LEU A 169 2.80 8.60 -7.94
C LEU A 169 2.54 9.59 -6.81
N THR A 170 2.75 10.88 -7.07
CA THR A 170 2.46 11.95 -6.10
C THR A 170 0.98 12.01 -5.76
N SER A 171 0.09 11.86 -6.76
CA SER A 171 -1.37 11.82 -6.54
C SER A 171 -1.82 10.63 -5.70
N GLN A 172 -1.03 9.54 -5.67
CA GLN A 172 -1.35 8.35 -4.89
C GLN A 172 -0.96 8.47 -3.42
N ILE A 173 -0.07 9.41 -3.05
CA ILE A 173 0.42 9.56 -1.67
C ILE A 173 -0.40 10.65 -0.96
N PRO A 174 -0.92 10.41 0.26
CA PRO A 174 -1.58 11.44 1.04
C PRO A 174 -0.63 12.61 1.34
N SER A 175 -1.15 13.81 1.58
CA SER A 175 -0.32 14.96 1.93
C SER A 175 0.60 14.64 3.11
N LEU A 176 1.91 14.76 2.89
CA LEU A 176 2.92 14.47 3.92
C LEU A 176 2.81 15.49 5.06
N LYS A 177 2.72 16.77 4.69
CA LYS A 177 2.52 17.88 5.63
C LYS A 177 1.14 17.83 6.25
N ARG A 178 1.08 17.97 7.57
CA ARG A 178 -0.18 18.35 8.22
C ARG A 178 -0.58 19.73 7.69
N ARG A 179 -1.88 19.92 7.51
CA ARG A 179 -2.52 21.21 7.20
C ARG A 179 -2.38 22.17 8.40
N LYS A 180 -1.15 22.48 8.82
CA LYS A 180 -0.88 23.50 9.84
C LYS A 180 -1.41 24.84 9.34
N GLU A 181 -1.22 25.11 8.05
CA GLU A 181 -1.76 26.29 7.37
C GLU A 181 -3.29 26.37 7.35
N ALA A 182 -4.03 25.25 7.25
CA ALA A 182 -5.50 25.34 7.31
C ALA A 182 -5.98 25.67 8.72
N ARG A 183 -5.33 25.10 9.74
CA ARG A 183 -5.66 25.40 11.14
C ARG A 183 -5.23 26.80 11.54
N GLU A 184 -4.11 27.29 11.01
CA GLU A 184 -3.62 28.68 11.19
C GLU A 184 -4.49 29.68 10.39
N ARG A 185 -4.96 29.35 9.17
CA ARG A 185 -5.90 30.18 8.41
C ARG A 185 -7.30 30.21 9.04
N GLU A 186 -7.80 29.08 9.54
CA GLU A 186 -9.07 29.01 10.29
C GLU A 186 -8.97 29.73 11.64
N ALA A 187 -7.81 29.68 12.30
CA ALA A 187 -7.56 30.44 13.53
C ALA A 187 -7.52 31.95 13.26
N CYS A 188 -6.78 32.39 12.22
CA CYS A 188 -6.72 33.80 11.82
C CYS A 188 -8.11 34.33 11.44
N GLN A 189 -8.91 33.54 10.71
CA GLN A 189 -10.29 33.91 10.36
C GLN A 189 -11.23 33.96 11.57
N ARG A 190 -10.98 33.14 12.60
CA ARG A 190 -11.72 33.21 13.87
C ARG A 190 -11.39 34.49 14.63
N GLU A 191 -10.11 34.82 14.74
CA GLU A 191 -9.64 36.03 15.41
C GLU A 191 -10.17 37.29 14.71
N ASP A 192 -10.18 37.32 13.38
CA ASP A 192 -10.77 38.42 12.60
C ASP A 192 -12.29 38.55 12.81
N ASN A 193 -13.00 37.42 12.93
CA ASN A 193 -14.45 37.41 13.12
C ASN A 193 -14.85 37.75 14.57
N GLU A 194 -14.06 37.35 15.57
CA GLU A 194 -14.26 37.71 16.99
C GLU A 194 -13.96 39.21 17.22
N ARG A 195 -12.92 39.75 16.57
CA ARG A 195 -12.61 41.18 16.61
C ARG A 195 -13.71 42.05 15.98
N CYS A 196 -14.28 41.59 14.86
CA CYS A 196 -15.41 42.27 14.18
C CYS A 196 -16.72 42.17 14.98
N GLY A 197 -16.87 41.15 15.84
CA GLY A 197 -17.99 41.00 16.77
C GLY A 197 -17.92 41.94 17.97
N GLN A 198 -16.73 42.09 18.57
CA GLN A 198 -16.52 42.98 19.72
C GLN A 198 -16.70 44.46 19.38
N GLU A 199 -16.28 44.90 18.18
CA GLU A 199 -16.51 46.28 17.69
C GLU A 199 -18.01 46.60 17.46
N ARG A 200 -18.91 45.60 17.42
CA ARG A 200 -20.36 45.79 17.34
C ARG A 200 -21.07 45.85 18.69
N GLU A 201 -20.52 45.20 19.72
CA GLU A 201 -21.12 45.21 21.05
C GLU A 201 -20.74 46.48 21.84
N GLU A 202 -19.53 47.01 21.67
CA GLU A 202 -19.12 48.29 22.28
C GLU A 202 -19.82 49.52 21.66
N GLY A 203 -20.59 49.36 20.58
CA GLY A 203 -21.35 50.44 19.93
C GLY A 203 -22.81 50.57 20.38
N CYS A 204 -23.30 49.74 21.30
CA CYS A 204 -24.72 49.67 21.67
C CYS A 204 -25.03 49.94 23.15
N GLU A 205 -24.05 50.35 23.98
CA GLU A 205 -24.26 50.60 25.42
C GLU A 205 -24.61 52.06 25.78
N GLU A 206 -25.11 52.86 24.84
CA GLU A 206 -25.77 54.14 25.15
C GLU A 206 -27.23 54.10 24.66
N GLU A 207 -28.13 53.47 25.43
CA GLU A 207 -29.53 53.88 25.60
C GLU A 207 -30.22 53.00 26.66
N GLU A 208 -30.18 53.47 27.91
CA GLU A 208 -31.12 53.07 28.97
C GLU A 208 -32.50 53.72 28.71
N ASP A 209 -33.61 53.02 28.98
CA ASP A 209 -34.56 53.37 30.07
C ASP A 209 -35.96 52.72 29.89
N ALA A 210 -36.51 52.34 31.05
CA ALA A 210 -37.91 52.06 31.41
C ALA A 210 -38.56 50.70 31.09
N GLY A 211 -38.92 49.98 32.17
CA GLY A 211 -40.15 49.18 32.20
C GLY A 211 -40.18 47.96 33.13
N GLU A 212 -40.56 48.19 34.39
CA GLU A 212 -40.82 47.20 35.46
C GLU A 212 -41.90 46.14 35.13
N GLY A 213 -41.84 44.97 35.79
CA GLY A 213 -43.05 44.13 35.96
C GLY A 213 -42.94 42.65 36.38
N HIS A 214 -42.60 42.37 37.65
CA HIS A 214 -43.37 41.51 38.57
C HIS A 214 -43.39 39.93 38.48
N MET A 215 -42.73 39.33 39.49
CA MET A 215 -43.11 38.24 40.44
C MET A 215 -43.34 36.73 40.09
N ARG A 216 -42.56 35.91 40.84
CA ARG A 216 -42.87 34.68 41.65
C ARG A 216 -43.19 33.37 40.89
N ASP A 217 -42.90 32.16 41.37
CA ASP A 217 -42.45 31.62 42.68
C ASP A 217 -41.88 30.20 42.48
N ASP A 218 -40.90 29.85 43.33
CA ASP A 218 -40.59 28.57 44.02
C ASP A 218 -41.01 27.19 43.47
N THR A 219 -40.06 26.24 43.42
CA THR A 219 -40.03 25.11 44.40
C THR A 219 -38.75 24.26 44.32
N ASP A 220 -38.41 23.72 45.49
CA ASP A 220 -37.16 23.16 45.97
C ASP A 220 -36.82 21.71 45.58
N GLU A 221 -35.54 21.39 45.86
CA GLU A 221 -35.04 20.23 46.63
C GLU A 221 -34.24 19.11 45.93
N GLU A 222 -33.02 18.94 46.47
CA GLU A 222 -31.94 17.98 46.20
C GLU A 222 -32.10 16.67 47.02
N PRO A 223 -31.06 15.87 47.37
CA PRO A 223 -30.21 14.96 46.57
C PRO A 223 -30.14 13.54 47.18
N VAL A 224 -29.74 12.48 46.45
CA VAL A 224 -29.30 11.20 47.09
C VAL A 224 -28.17 10.46 46.34
N GLN A 225 -26.99 10.50 46.96
CA GLN A 225 -25.96 9.47 47.25
C GLN A 225 -25.85 8.15 46.43
N GLY A 226 -24.60 7.74 46.13
CA GLY A 226 -24.17 6.38 45.71
C GLY A 226 -24.26 5.34 46.86
N PRO A 227 -23.51 4.19 46.90
CA PRO A 227 -22.28 3.83 46.16
C PRO A 227 -22.17 2.32 45.75
N THR A 228 -20.93 1.89 45.46
CA THR A 228 -20.29 0.55 45.69
C THR A 228 -20.33 -0.60 44.66
N MET A 229 -19.16 -0.80 44.03
CA MET A 229 -18.25 -1.97 44.08
C MET A 229 -18.80 -3.42 44.07
N ALA A 230 -18.21 -4.24 43.19
CA ALA A 230 -17.46 -5.48 43.50
C ALA A 230 -17.84 -6.73 42.70
N THR A 231 -16.83 -7.30 42.03
CA THR A 231 -16.53 -8.76 41.89
C THR A 231 -17.53 -9.60 41.05
N SER A 232 -17.20 -10.65 40.31
CA SER A 232 -16.15 -11.67 40.40
C SER A 232 -16.13 -12.50 39.09
N SER A 233 -14.98 -13.16 38.84
CA SER A 233 -14.76 -14.52 38.30
C SER A 233 -15.81 -15.11 37.32
N SER A 234 -15.45 -15.82 36.23
CA SER A 234 -14.54 -16.96 36.25
C SER A 234 -14.35 -17.54 34.84
N ASN A 235 -13.18 -18.14 34.63
CA ASN A 235 -12.74 -18.95 33.51
C ASN A 235 -13.70 -20.08 33.11
N ARG A 236 -13.76 -20.39 31.82
CA ARG A 236 -13.65 -21.80 31.38
C ARG A 236 -12.98 -21.94 30.02
N SER A 237 -11.69 -22.28 30.09
CA SER A 237 -10.87 -22.78 28.99
C SER A 237 -11.44 -24.09 28.46
N GLN A 238 -11.64 -24.20 27.15
CA GLN A 238 -11.79 -25.48 26.46
C GLN A 238 -10.43 -25.91 25.89
N PRO A 239 -10.02 -27.19 26.02
CA PRO A 239 -8.81 -27.71 25.40
C PRO A 239 -9.04 -28.01 23.90
N PRO A 240 -8.00 -27.89 23.05
CA PRO A 240 -8.12 -28.14 21.62
C PRO A 240 -8.13 -29.64 21.28
N LEU A 241 -9.01 -30.03 20.35
CA LEU A 241 -9.03 -31.36 19.73
C LEU A 241 -7.77 -31.58 18.87
N ALA A 242 -7.21 -32.79 18.95
CA ALA A 242 -6.10 -33.24 18.12
C ALA A 242 -6.54 -33.55 16.66
N PRO A 243 -5.68 -33.32 15.65
CA PRO A 243 -5.97 -33.66 14.26
C PRO A 243 -5.67 -35.13 13.91
N PRO A 244 -6.41 -35.74 12.97
CA PRO A 244 -6.15 -37.09 12.48
C PRO A 244 -4.95 -37.17 11.51
N PRO A 245 -4.33 -38.36 11.37
CA PRO A 245 -3.13 -38.58 10.53
C PRO A 245 -3.42 -38.64 9.02
N PRO A 246 -2.39 -38.40 8.17
CA PRO A 246 -2.54 -38.28 6.72
C PRO A 246 -2.66 -39.63 6.01
N ALA A 247 -3.55 -39.69 5.02
CA ALA A 247 -3.61 -40.78 4.05
C ALA A 247 -2.54 -40.58 2.96
N SER A 248 -1.77 -41.65 2.73
CA SER A 248 -0.75 -41.77 1.70
C SER A 248 -1.30 -42.30 0.37
N VAL A 249 -0.45 -42.22 -0.66
CA VAL A 249 -0.46 -42.94 -1.96
C VAL A 249 -1.53 -42.42 -2.96
N THR A 250 -1.27 -42.16 -4.24
CA THR A 250 -0.40 -42.84 -5.22
C THR A 250 -0.21 -41.94 -6.46
N ALA A 251 0.82 -42.24 -7.25
CA ALA A 251 1.31 -41.45 -8.36
C ALA A 251 0.92 -42.03 -9.76
N VAL A 252 1.14 -41.19 -10.80
CA VAL A 252 1.43 -41.52 -12.23
C VAL A 252 0.21 -41.85 -13.13
N PRO A 253 0.19 -41.65 -14.49
CA PRO A 253 1.11 -41.02 -15.46
C PRO A 253 0.52 -39.91 -16.38
N SER A 254 1.43 -39.43 -17.23
CA SER A 254 1.47 -38.34 -18.20
C SER A 254 0.96 -38.64 -19.63
N ALA A 255 0.75 -37.53 -20.38
CA ALA A 255 0.89 -37.31 -21.86
C ALA A 255 -0.33 -37.52 -22.79
N PRO A 256 -0.36 -36.98 -24.04
CA PRO A 256 0.44 -35.93 -24.68
C PRO A 256 -0.34 -34.78 -25.38
N SER A 257 0.41 -33.69 -25.63
CA SER A 257 0.38 -32.67 -26.70
C SER A 257 -0.59 -32.83 -27.89
N ALA A 258 -1.33 -31.75 -28.19
CA ALA A 258 -1.74 -31.39 -29.55
C ALA A 258 -1.52 -29.89 -29.82
N SER A 259 -0.76 -29.64 -30.88
CA SER A 259 -0.37 -28.35 -31.44
C SER A 259 -1.38 -27.93 -32.51
N THR A 260 -1.89 -26.70 -32.45
CA THR A 260 -2.49 -26.05 -33.63
C THR A 260 -2.10 -24.58 -33.67
N ALA A 261 -1.31 -24.25 -34.69
CA ALA A 261 -0.88 -22.90 -35.04
C ALA A 261 -2.01 -22.12 -35.73
N ALA A 262 -2.22 -20.85 -35.33
CA ALA A 262 -3.08 -19.92 -36.06
C ALA A 262 -2.47 -18.50 -36.10
N LYS A 263 -1.72 -18.27 -37.18
CA LYS A 263 -1.57 -17.06 -38.01
C LYS A 263 -1.99 -15.70 -37.41
N MET A 264 -1.01 -14.90 -37.01
CA MET A 264 -1.14 -13.46 -36.74
C MET A 264 -1.25 -12.63 -38.04
N ARG A 265 -2.21 -11.69 -38.07
CA ARG A 265 -2.26 -10.55 -39.01
C ARG A 265 -1.44 -9.40 -38.43
N LYS A 266 -0.54 -8.82 -39.23
CA LYS A 266 0.21 -7.60 -38.89
C LYS A 266 -0.68 -6.37 -39.10
N GLY A 267 -0.98 -5.64 -38.03
CA GLY A 267 -1.44 -4.25 -38.08
C GLY A 267 -0.25 -3.33 -37.83
N GLN A 268 -0.04 -2.34 -38.69
CA GLN A 268 1.01 -1.33 -38.56
C GLN A 268 0.59 -0.30 -37.50
N GLY A 269 1.28 -0.29 -36.35
CA GLY A 269 1.22 0.77 -35.35
C GLY A 269 2.52 1.56 -35.32
N LYS A 270 2.42 2.89 -35.10
CA LYS A 270 3.54 3.83 -35.08
C LYS A 270 4.57 3.43 -34.02
N LYS A 271 5.81 3.19 -34.45
CA LYS A 271 6.94 2.81 -33.60
C LYS A 271 7.38 3.96 -32.70
N ARG A 272 7.17 3.82 -31.38
CA ARG A 272 7.97 4.53 -30.38
C ARG A 272 9.31 3.80 -30.25
N LYS A 273 10.41 4.55 -30.07
CA LYS A 273 11.74 3.95 -29.93
C LYS A 273 11.80 3.11 -28.64
N PRO A 274 12.39 1.91 -28.67
CA PRO A 274 12.55 1.09 -27.47
C PRO A 274 13.51 1.78 -26.49
N ARG A 275 13.06 1.92 -25.24
CA ARG A 275 13.88 2.36 -24.10
C ARG A 275 14.59 1.13 -23.51
N TYR A 276 15.92 1.13 -23.44
CA TYR A 276 16.74 0.05 -22.87
C TYR A 276 17.52 0.55 -21.66
#